data_AF-A0A4R0RSD8-F1
#
_entry.id   AF-A0A4R0RSD8-F1
#
_cell.length_a   1.000
_cell.length_b   1.000
_cell.length_c   1.000
_cell.angle_alpha   90.00
_cell.angle_beta   90.00
_cell.angle_gamma   90.00
#
_symmetry.space_group_name_H-M   'P 1'
#
loop_
_entity.id
_entity.type
_entity.pdbx_description
1 polymer ?
#
loop_
_entity_poly.entity_id
_entity_poly.type
_entity_poly.pdbx_seq_one_letter_code
_entity_poly.pdbx_strand_id
1 'polypeptide(L)'
;MLTLLPLSLLSALLVGLTYPSSSGNGVNAVRLPFQVRTTNPFGSNSSSLSSLSRRSHSKRGPSSATIPVHNTHNAEYISNITLGGRQIPVLLDTGSSDLWVTGDVPNTTDLGKSVSLNYAVGNAHGNVHTADLTFAGYSVSDQAYLLVTDTSSFSMDIVSQGFEGLIGLGPNTGSTILDEVDNDSASSVLDRIFSQNSTSANYLTILLDRIGDTAENVTGTLTISEIAPGYEKISSMPKLSVDMVHKLTDADQHWQTYTDVNGVIGPDGQPIQIDSIVPSAPDNQLVVVFDSGYTLPQVPRAMSDAIYGRVPGAVYNEASEVWTVPCSQMINLTFKFGGMDYPIHPLDVSSSDFNMVDATGNPVCVGAFQPITSAFSLLGEYDIILGMAFMRNTYTLLDYGNWIKDSSIDQNDPFVQLLPLTDPTTAKNDFVKIRLSGVDSTGDAAHQLLPADQMQHSPFSAGEKKKMYAEKVLSRWPYILVGCLVFVLLMIGLITWRCCVWRKRRNAAKAKTAASMGISTGGLSKPEPAYPLEMQGTSSPVLAKTNYSMDDPYAYHDTKARDVV
;
A
#
# COMPACT_ATOMS: atom_id res chain seq x y z
N MET A 1 0.08 1.36 -58.84
CA MET A 1 -0.38 -0.01 -58.52
C MET A 1 -0.02 -0.30 -57.08
N LEU A 2 -1.03 -0.27 -56.21
CA LEU A 2 -0.96 -0.85 -54.87
C LEU A 2 -0.87 -2.38 -55.02
N THR A 3 0.15 -2.99 -54.42
CA THR A 3 0.11 -4.40 -53.99
C THR A 3 1.04 -4.57 -52.78
N LEU A 4 0.40 -4.54 -51.60
CA LEU A 4 0.62 -5.37 -50.41
C LEU A 4 1.97 -6.09 -50.30
N LEU A 5 2.80 -5.64 -49.34
CA LEU A 5 3.78 -6.47 -48.65
C LEU A 5 3.12 -6.97 -47.34
N PRO A 6 3.30 -8.25 -46.98
CA PRO A 6 2.50 -8.89 -45.95
C PRO A 6 2.93 -8.45 -44.56
N LEU A 7 1.95 -8.14 -43.72
CA LEU A 7 2.06 -7.86 -42.28
C LEU A 7 2.61 -9.03 -41.43
N SER A 8 3.13 -10.10 -42.04
CA SER A 8 3.46 -11.36 -41.37
C SER A 8 4.87 -11.39 -40.73
N LEU A 9 5.61 -10.28 -40.73
CA LEU A 9 6.89 -10.15 -40.04
C LEU A 9 6.87 -9.22 -38.81
N LEU A 10 5.74 -8.55 -38.54
CA LEU A 10 5.55 -7.81 -37.28
C LEU A 10 4.91 -8.67 -36.17
N SER A 11 4.32 -9.83 -36.53
CA SER A 11 3.65 -10.73 -35.59
C SER A 11 4.60 -11.73 -34.90
N ALA A 12 5.85 -11.86 -35.36
CA ALA A 12 6.79 -12.85 -34.80
C ALA A 12 7.64 -12.32 -33.63
N LEU A 13 7.55 -11.03 -33.30
CA LEU A 13 8.14 -10.45 -32.07
C LEU A 13 7.13 -10.28 -30.92
N LEU A 14 5.86 -10.63 -31.12
CA LEU A 14 4.80 -10.50 -30.11
C LEU A 14 4.27 -11.85 -29.58
N VAL A 15 4.78 -13.00 -30.03
CA VAL A 15 4.26 -14.33 -29.63
C VAL A 15 5.15 -15.03 -28.58
N GLY A 16 6.13 -14.32 -28.02
CA GLY A 16 7.01 -14.84 -26.95
C GLY A 16 6.69 -14.36 -25.53
N LEU A 17 5.67 -13.52 -25.36
CA LEU A 17 5.19 -13.08 -24.05
C LEU A 17 3.77 -13.61 -23.87
N THR A 18 3.65 -14.86 -23.46
CA THR A 18 2.52 -15.22 -22.60
C THR A 18 2.63 -14.32 -21.38
N TYR A 19 1.86 -13.24 -21.36
CA TYR A 19 1.59 -12.51 -20.13
C TYR A 19 0.98 -13.54 -19.17
N PRO A 20 1.61 -13.90 -18.04
CA PRO A 20 0.77 -14.17 -16.90
C PRO A 20 0.02 -12.86 -16.67
N SER A 21 -1.30 -12.94 -16.57
CA SER A 21 -2.09 -11.93 -15.87
C SER A 21 -1.58 -11.91 -14.42
N SER A 22 -0.46 -11.24 -14.20
CA SER A 22 0.05 -10.86 -12.88
C SER A 22 -0.21 -9.38 -12.71
N SER A 23 -1.48 -8.98 -12.76
CA SER A 23 -1.97 -7.76 -12.13
C SER A 23 -2.06 -8.03 -10.63
N GLY A 24 -0.91 -8.29 -10.02
CA GLY A 24 -0.82 -8.64 -8.62
C GLY A 24 0.34 -7.91 -7.97
N ASN A 25 0.09 -6.68 -7.55
CA ASN A 25 0.99 -5.85 -6.76
C ASN A 25 1.06 -6.41 -5.34
N GLY A 26 1.81 -7.49 -5.14
CA GLY A 26 2.02 -8.08 -3.82
C GLY A 26 3.23 -7.50 -3.11
N VAL A 27 3.00 -6.71 -2.06
CA VAL A 27 4.01 -6.40 -1.05
C VAL A 27 4.37 -7.71 -0.36
N ASN A 28 5.57 -8.23 -0.60
CA ASN A 28 6.05 -9.41 0.13
C ASN A 28 6.59 -8.92 1.48
N ALA A 29 5.77 -8.96 2.52
CA ALA A 29 6.22 -8.74 3.87
C ALA A 29 7.34 -9.70 4.27
N VAL A 30 8.03 -9.38 5.38
CA VAL A 30 8.76 -10.38 6.15
C VAL A 30 7.83 -11.58 6.33
N ARG A 31 8.17 -12.70 5.68
CA ARG A 31 7.53 -13.97 6.00
C ARG A 31 7.77 -14.16 7.48
N LEU A 32 6.72 -14.41 8.25
CA LEU A 32 6.85 -14.83 9.64
C LEU A 32 6.87 -16.38 9.63
N PRO A 33 8.01 -17.04 9.35
CA PRO A 33 8.07 -18.52 9.29
C PRO A 33 7.96 -19.15 10.68
N PHE A 34 7.74 -18.35 11.73
CA PHE A 34 7.69 -18.78 13.11
C PHE A 34 6.27 -18.63 13.66
N GLN A 35 5.86 -19.60 14.47
CA GLN A 35 4.57 -19.55 15.16
C GLN A 35 4.64 -18.56 16.32
N VAL A 36 3.66 -17.65 16.39
CA VAL A 36 3.49 -16.77 17.54
C VAL A 36 2.84 -17.54 18.67
N ARG A 37 3.38 -17.44 19.88
CA ARG A 37 2.85 -18.03 21.12
C ARG A 37 3.17 -17.13 22.29
N THR A 38 2.17 -16.81 23.08
CA THR A 38 2.36 -16.13 24.36
C THR A 38 2.46 -17.16 25.47
N THR A 39 3.59 -17.22 26.16
CA THR A 39 3.68 -17.93 27.44
C THR A 39 3.21 -16.96 28.52
N ASN A 40 1.97 -17.11 29.01
CA ASN A 40 1.52 -16.37 30.19
C ASN A 40 2.44 -16.72 31.37
N PRO A 41 3.23 -15.77 31.93
CA PRO A 41 4.07 -16.03 33.11
C PRO A 41 3.22 -16.27 34.36
N PHE A 42 1.95 -15.85 34.30
CA PHE A 42 0.94 -16.04 35.32
C PHE A 42 -0.12 -16.99 34.77
N GLY A 43 0.00 -18.27 35.15
CA GLY A 43 -0.92 -19.30 34.68
C GLY A 43 -2.38 -18.94 34.97
N SER A 44 -3.19 -18.84 33.92
CA SER A 44 -4.64 -18.96 34.01
C SER A 44 -5.06 -20.19 33.20
N ASN A 45 -5.82 -21.06 33.85
CA ASN A 45 -6.35 -22.29 33.27
C ASN A 45 -7.06 -21.97 31.95
N SER A 46 -6.55 -22.52 30.85
CA SER A 46 -7.28 -22.65 29.59
C SER A 46 -8.42 -23.67 29.78
N SER A 47 -9.50 -23.25 30.43
CA SER A 47 -10.78 -23.93 30.35
C SER A 47 -11.70 -23.08 29.49
N SER A 48 -12.08 -23.65 28.33
CA SER A 48 -13.16 -23.24 27.45
C SER A 48 -14.22 -22.36 28.14
N LEU A 49 -14.11 -21.05 27.97
CA LEU A 49 -15.20 -20.14 28.31
C LEU A 49 -16.04 -19.97 27.06
N SER A 50 -17.02 -20.87 26.91
CA SER A 50 -18.23 -20.56 26.17
C SER A 50 -18.77 -19.22 26.70
N SER A 51 -18.66 -18.18 25.89
CA SER A 51 -19.13 -16.84 26.24
C SER A 51 -20.66 -16.87 26.37
N LEU A 52 -21.14 -17.03 27.60
CA LEU A 52 -22.52 -16.73 27.93
C LEU A 52 -22.71 -15.22 27.81
N SER A 53 -23.15 -14.78 26.63
CA SER A 53 -23.65 -13.43 26.41
C SER A 53 -24.82 -13.19 27.37
N ARG A 54 -24.54 -12.50 28.47
CA ARG A 54 -25.55 -12.10 29.44
C ARG A 54 -26.38 -11.00 28.80
N ARG A 55 -27.54 -11.36 28.25
CA ARG A 55 -28.57 -10.43 27.76
C ARG A 55 -28.98 -9.46 28.88
N SER A 56 -28.30 -8.33 28.96
CA SER A 56 -28.77 -7.14 29.65
C SER A 56 -29.85 -6.50 28.79
N HIS A 57 -31.12 -6.75 29.11
CA HIS A 57 -32.23 -5.96 28.60
C HIS A 57 -32.23 -4.60 29.30
N SER A 58 -31.39 -3.68 28.83
CA SER A 58 -31.55 -2.24 29.07
C SER A 58 -32.26 -1.60 27.88
N LYS A 59 -33.18 -0.69 28.16
CA LYS A 59 -34.09 -0.05 27.21
C LYS A 59 -33.30 0.73 26.14
N ARG A 60 -33.75 0.57 24.88
CA ARG A 60 -33.28 1.19 23.63
C ARG A 60 -32.84 2.68 23.77
N GLY A 61 -31.53 2.91 23.63
CA GLY A 61 -30.92 4.01 22.89
C GLY A 61 -30.18 3.44 21.67
N PRO A 62 -29.62 4.23 20.74
CA PRO A 62 -28.95 3.70 19.56
C PRO A 62 -27.82 2.76 19.99
N SER A 63 -27.74 1.62 19.32
CA SER A 63 -26.76 0.56 19.56
C SER A 63 -25.35 1.15 19.56
N SER A 64 -24.61 1.04 20.68
CA SER A 64 -23.20 1.42 20.68
C SER A 64 -22.47 0.58 19.64
N ALA A 65 -21.81 1.24 18.68
CA ALA A 65 -21.06 0.63 17.59
C ALA A 65 -19.68 0.14 18.05
N THR A 66 -19.54 -0.18 19.34
CA THR A 66 -18.30 -0.69 19.92
C THR A 66 -18.17 -2.18 19.68
N ILE A 67 -17.10 -2.56 19.00
CA ILE A 67 -16.77 -3.95 18.67
C ILE A 67 -15.61 -4.41 19.55
N PRO A 68 -15.73 -5.54 20.25
CA PRO A 68 -14.58 -6.16 20.89
C PRO A 68 -13.58 -6.66 19.84
N VAL A 69 -12.30 -6.38 20.07
CA VAL A 69 -11.20 -6.88 19.26
C VAL A 69 -10.53 -8.00 20.03
N HIS A 70 -10.50 -9.19 19.43
CA HIS A 70 -9.78 -10.33 19.96
C HIS A 70 -8.32 -10.24 19.54
N ASN A 71 -7.41 -10.36 20.50
CA ASN A 71 -5.98 -10.38 20.27
C ASN A 71 -5.47 -11.82 20.31
N THR A 72 -4.93 -12.29 19.19
CA THR A 72 -4.22 -13.56 19.11
C THR A 72 -2.72 -13.27 19.20
N HIS A 73 -2.12 -13.69 20.31
CA HIS A 73 -0.67 -13.66 20.55
C HIS A 73 0.05 -12.32 20.27
N ASN A 74 -0.61 -11.17 20.38
CA ASN A 74 -0.10 -9.84 19.99
C ASN A 74 0.28 -9.73 18.50
N ALA A 75 -0.20 -10.65 17.67
CA ALA A 75 0.16 -10.77 16.26
C ALA A 75 -1.02 -10.66 15.29
N GLU A 76 -2.23 -10.97 15.75
CA GLU A 76 -3.45 -10.79 14.98
C GLU A 76 -4.55 -10.14 15.83
N TYR A 77 -5.23 -9.14 15.26
CA TYR A 77 -6.39 -8.47 15.87
C TYR A 77 -7.63 -8.75 15.05
N ILE A 78 -8.56 -9.48 15.64
CA ILE A 78 -9.65 -10.17 14.96
C ILE A 78 -10.97 -9.64 15.51
N SER A 79 -11.97 -9.51 14.64
CA SER A 79 -13.33 -9.34 15.07
C SER A 79 -14.32 -10.14 14.25
N ASN A 80 -15.54 -10.28 14.75
CA ASN A 80 -16.58 -11.06 14.10
C ASN A 80 -17.44 -10.17 13.20
N ILE A 81 -17.60 -10.59 11.95
CA ILE A 81 -18.67 -10.12 11.06
C ILE A 81 -19.79 -11.17 11.01
N THR A 82 -20.97 -10.79 10.54
CA THR A 82 -21.99 -11.76 10.12
C THR A 82 -22.26 -11.57 8.63
N LEU A 83 -21.93 -12.56 7.81
CA LEU A 83 -22.09 -12.51 6.36
C LEU A 83 -23.02 -13.64 5.90
N GLY A 84 -24.09 -13.30 5.19
CA GLY A 84 -25.07 -14.30 4.72
C GLY A 84 -25.79 -15.04 5.87
N GLY A 85 -25.72 -14.52 7.09
CA GLY A 85 -26.22 -15.16 8.32
C GLY A 85 -25.21 -16.04 9.06
N ARG A 86 -23.99 -16.20 8.55
CA ARG A 86 -22.88 -16.90 9.22
C ARG A 86 -21.98 -15.90 9.94
N GLN A 87 -21.67 -16.15 11.22
CA GLN A 87 -20.65 -15.39 11.94
C GLN A 87 -19.26 -15.86 11.51
N ILE A 88 -18.39 -14.93 11.11
CA ILE A 88 -17.05 -15.21 10.58
C ILE A 88 -16.03 -14.32 11.31
N PRO A 89 -14.99 -14.89 11.94
CA PRO A 89 -13.88 -14.11 12.48
C PRO A 89 -12.98 -13.60 11.35
N VAL A 90 -12.72 -12.30 11.32
CA VAL A 90 -11.91 -11.63 10.29
C VAL A 90 -10.81 -10.79 10.92
N LEU A 91 -9.63 -10.80 10.29
CA LEU A 91 -8.54 -9.88 10.62
C LEU A 91 -8.95 -8.44 10.28
N LEU A 92 -8.65 -7.50 11.18
CA LEU A 92 -8.90 -6.08 10.98
C LEU A 92 -7.70 -5.42 10.29
N ASP A 93 -7.87 -4.93 9.07
CA ASP A 93 -6.75 -4.48 8.24
C ASP A 93 -6.99 -3.08 7.67
N THR A 94 -6.32 -2.06 8.21
CA THR A 94 -6.36 -0.69 7.65
C THR A 94 -5.44 -0.49 6.45
N GLY A 95 -4.59 -1.45 6.13
CA GLY A 95 -3.70 -1.44 4.96
C GLY A 95 -4.36 -1.89 3.66
N SER A 96 -5.58 -2.44 3.70
CA SER A 96 -6.31 -2.86 2.49
C SER A 96 -7.80 -2.52 2.55
N SER A 97 -8.52 -2.69 1.44
CA SER A 97 -9.90 -2.18 1.28
C SER A 97 -10.95 -3.27 1.05
N ASP A 98 -10.53 -4.45 0.56
CA ASP A 98 -11.42 -5.53 0.18
C ASP A 98 -11.82 -6.42 1.37
N LEU A 99 -13.03 -6.98 1.33
CA LEU A 99 -13.46 -8.06 2.22
C LEU A 99 -13.26 -9.40 1.53
N TRP A 100 -12.58 -10.34 2.18
CA TRP A 100 -12.52 -11.72 1.73
C TRP A 100 -12.72 -12.70 2.87
N VAL A 101 -13.33 -13.85 2.56
CA VAL A 101 -13.59 -14.91 3.54
C VAL A 101 -13.39 -16.28 2.92
N THR A 102 -13.28 -17.29 3.79
CA THR A 102 -13.15 -18.71 3.44
C THR A 102 -14.32 -19.53 3.98
N GLY A 103 -14.45 -20.75 3.46
CA GLY A 103 -15.54 -21.67 3.82
C GLY A 103 -16.90 -21.24 3.26
N ASP A 104 -17.94 -21.98 3.61
CA ASP A 104 -19.26 -21.77 3.03
C ASP A 104 -19.96 -20.53 3.61
N VAL A 105 -20.45 -19.64 2.73
CA VAL A 105 -21.26 -18.47 3.09
C VAL A 105 -22.71 -18.71 2.62
N PRO A 106 -23.70 -18.82 3.52
CA PRO A 106 -25.09 -19.00 3.12
C PRO A 106 -25.64 -17.74 2.42
N ASN A 107 -26.74 -17.89 1.67
CA ASN A 107 -27.46 -16.76 1.07
C ASN A 107 -26.58 -15.82 0.24
N THR A 108 -25.61 -16.37 -0.47
CA THR A 108 -24.67 -15.61 -1.29
C THR A 108 -25.01 -15.71 -2.78
N THR A 109 -24.74 -14.64 -3.53
CA THR A 109 -24.90 -14.58 -4.99
C THR A 109 -23.54 -14.42 -5.64
N ASP A 110 -23.19 -15.31 -6.57
CA ASP A 110 -21.97 -15.20 -7.39
C ASP A 110 -22.18 -14.13 -8.48
N LEU A 111 -21.24 -13.18 -8.60
CA LEU A 111 -21.27 -12.14 -9.63
C LEU A 111 -20.60 -12.57 -10.94
N GLY A 112 -20.00 -13.75 -10.99
CA GLY A 112 -19.31 -14.29 -12.18
C GLY A 112 -17.99 -13.59 -12.49
N LYS A 113 -17.40 -12.90 -11.50
CA LYS A 113 -16.10 -12.24 -11.57
C LYS A 113 -15.09 -12.95 -10.66
N SER A 114 -13.81 -12.89 -11.00
CA SER A 114 -12.74 -13.45 -10.17
C SER A 114 -11.62 -12.44 -10.02
N VAL A 115 -11.09 -12.32 -8.81
CA VAL A 115 -9.97 -11.41 -8.50
C VAL A 115 -8.89 -12.14 -7.72
N SER A 116 -7.73 -11.49 -7.62
CA SER A 116 -6.57 -12.00 -6.91
C SER A 116 -5.98 -10.87 -6.08
N LEU A 117 -6.13 -10.97 -4.76
CA LEU A 117 -5.65 -9.98 -3.80
C LEU A 117 -4.31 -10.46 -3.24
N ASN A 118 -3.31 -9.60 -3.25
CA ASN A 118 -1.95 -9.97 -2.86
C ASN A 118 -1.63 -9.38 -1.50
N TYR A 119 -1.37 -10.26 -0.54
CA TYR A 119 -1.00 -9.91 0.82
C TYR A 119 0.43 -10.33 1.14
N ALA A 120 0.95 -9.73 2.20
CA ALA A 120 2.14 -10.13 2.92
C ALA A 120 2.30 -11.65 3.06
N VAL A 121 1.22 -12.31 3.46
CA VAL A 121 1.18 -13.73 3.83
C VAL A 121 0.87 -14.66 2.66
N GLY A 122 0.46 -14.13 1.50
CA GLY A 122 0.12 -14.94 0.33
C GLY A 122 -0.95 -14.29 -0.55
N ASN A 123 -1.60 -15.08 -1.40
CA ASN A 123 -2.54 -14.59 -2.38
C ASN A 123 -3.96 -15.11 -2.12
N ALA A 124 -4.89 -14.21 -1.84
CA ALA A 124 -6.30 -14.54 -1.76
C ALA A 124 -6.89 -14.50 -3.17
N HIS A 125 -7.12 -15.67 -3.75
CA HIS A 125 -7.74 -15.81 -5.06
C HIS A 125 -9.10 -16.46 -4.95
N GLY A 126 -10.08 -15.94 -5.68
CA GLY A 126 -11.44 -16.46 -5.64
C GLY A 126 -12.40 -15.76 -6.58
N ASN A 127 -13.69 -16.06 -6.37
CA ASN A 127 -14.78 -15.41 -7.08
C ASN A 127 -15.39 -14.30 -6.22
N VAL A 128 -15.87 -13.25 -6.88
CA VAL A 128 -16.59 -12.16 -6.23
C VAL A 128 -18.04 -12.57 -6.04
N HIS A 129 -18.49 -12.50 -4.79
CA HIS A 129 -19.84 -12.80 -4.37
C HIS A 129 -20.46 -11.60 -3.65
N THR A 130 -21.78 -11.59 -3.51
CA THR A 130 -22.48 -10.69 -2.59
C THR A 130 -23.24 -11.48 -1.53
N ALA A 131 -23.37 -10.89 -0.34
CA ALA A 131 -24.26 -11.38 0.71
C ALA A 131 -24.59 -10.23 1.69
N ASP A 132 -25.67 -10.36 2.45
CA ASP A 132 -25.97 -9.40 3.52
C ASP A 132 -24.90 -9.47 4.62
N LEU A 133 -24.31 -8.32 4.95
CA LEU A 133 -23.30 -8.14 5.98
C LEU A 133 -23.89 -7.45 7.22
N THR A 134 -23.50 -7.88 8.41
CA THR A 134 -23.61 -7.11 9.65
C THR A 134 -22.23 -6.95 10.28
N PHE A 135 -21.85 -5.70 10.57
CA PHE A 135 -20.58 -5.34 11.19
C PHE A 135 -20.76 -4.07 12.04
N ALA A 136 -20.20 -4.04 13.24
CA ALA A 136 -20.28 -2.88 14.16
C ALA A 136 -21.70 -2.37 14.48
N GLY A 137 -22.72 -3.22 14.38
CA GLY A 137 -24.12 -2.81 14.53
C GLY A 137 -24.76 -2.21 13.28
N TYR A 138 -24.01 -2.05 12.18
CA TYR A 138 -24.51 -1.66 10.87
C TYR A 138 -24.83 -2.90 10.03
N SER A 139 -25.76 -2.75 9.08
CA SER A 139 -26.15 -3.80 8.14
C SER A 139 -26.02 -3.29 6.71
N VAL A 140 -25.28 -4.01 5.87
CA VAL A 140 -25.08 -3.68 4.46
C VAL A 140 -25.68 -4.81 3.62
N SER A 141 -26.69 -4.49 2.80
CA SER A 141 -27.27 -5.47 1.89
C SER A 141 -26.38 -5.69 0.67
N ASP A 142 -26.32 -6.92 0.18
CA ASP A 142 -25.52 -7.31 -1.00
C ASP A 142 -24.07 -6.79 -0.95
N GLN A 143 -23.41 -6.85 0.21
CA GLN A 143 -21.99 -6.46 0.32
C GLN A 143 -21.15 -7.39 -0.55
N ALA A 144 -20.39 -6.80 -1.49
CA ALA A 144 -19.43 -7.55 -2.29
C ALA A 144 -18.25 -8.03 -1.43
N TYR A 145 -17.81 -9.25 -1.67
CA TYR A 145 -16.66 -9.86 -1.03
C TYR A 145 -16.04 -10.92 -1.94
N LEU A 146 -14.79 -11.29 -1.65
CA LEU A 146 -14.11 -12.39 -2.34
C LEU A 146 -14.28 -13.70 -1.56
N LEU A 147 -14.83 -14.71 -2.20
CA LEU A 147 -14.89 -16.07 -1.66
C LEU A 147 -13.62 -16.84 -2.04
N VAL A 148 -12.73 -17.02 -1.07
CA VAL A 148 -11.46 -17.71 -1.23
C VAL A 148 -11.65 -19.19 -0.90
N THR A 149 -11.42 -20.05 -1.90
CA THR A 149 -11.58 -21.51 -1.75
C THR A 149 -10.24 -22.24 -1.60
N ASP A 150 -9.13 -21.60 -1.97
CA ASP A 150 -7.79 -22.14 -1.85
C ASP A 150 -6.92 -21.19 -1.01
N THR A 151 -6.54 -21.66 0.18
CA THR A 151 -5.66 -20.95 1.11
C THR A 151 -4.23 -21.49 1.10
N SER A 152 -3.89 -22.42 0.19
CA SER A 152 -2.58 -23.06 0.14
C SER A 152 -1.43 -22.11 -0.18
N SER A 153 -1.74 -20.93 -0.74
CA SER A 153 -0.77 -19.88 -1.00
C SER A 153 -0.35 -19.12 0.27
N PHE A 154 -1.13 -19.21 1.36
CA PHE A 154 -0.85 -18.53 2.60
C PHE A 154 0.30 -19.20 3.35
N SER A 155 1.21 -18.38 3.89
CA SER A 155 2.37 -18.84 4.66
C SER A 155 2.02 -19.37 6.05
N MET A 156 0.75 -19.26 6.45
CA MET A 156 0.22 -19.72 7.73
C MET A 156 -1.16 -20.35 7.55
N ASP A 157 -1.51 -21.25 8.47
CA ASP A 157 -2.88 -21.75 8.60
C ASP A 157 -3.71 -20.70 9.36
N ILE A 158 -4.44 -19.87 8.62
CA ILE A 158 -5.22 -18.76 9.17
C ILE A 158 -6.32 -19.23 10.15
N VAL A 159 -6.89 -20.41 9.92
CA VAL A 159 -7.95 -20.97 10.78
C VAL A 159 -7.34 -21.36 12.12
N SER A 160 -6.12 -21.91 12.11
CA SER A 160 -5.38 -22.18 13.36
C SER A 160 -5.01 -20.91 14.14
N GLN A 161 -4.91 -19.76 13.47
CA GLN A 161 -4.69 -18.45 14.09
C GLN A 161 -6.00 -17.77 14.54
N GLY A 162 -7.16 -18.40 14.30
CA GLY A 162 -8.46 -17.97 14.82
C GLY A 162 -9.24 -17.02 13.91
N PHE A 163 -8.84 -16.87 12.64
CA PHE A 163 -9.60 -16.10 11.65
C PHE A 163 -9.83 -16.89 10.36
N GLU A 164 -10.88 -16.52 9.64
CA GLU A 164 -11.34 -17.20 8.42
C GLU A 164 -11.49 -16.22 7.25
N GLY A 165 -11.02 -14.99 7.43
CA GLY A 165 -11.11 -13.91 6.45
C GLY A 165 -10.40 -12.65 6.93
N LEU A 166 -10.54 -11.59 6.15
CA LEU A 166 -9.99 -10.27 6.43
C LEU A 166 -11.00 -9.23 5.97
N ILE A 167 -11.16 -8.19 6.77
CA ILE A 167 -11.94 -7.01 6.41
C ILE A 167 -11.00 -5.83 6.19
N GLY A 168 -10.97 -5.34 4.96
CA GLY A 168 -10.29 -4.10 4.61
C GLY A 168 -10.99 -2.88 5.20
N LEU A 169 -10.20 -2.03 5.86
CA LEU A 169 -10.56 -0.80 6.54
C LEU A 169 -9.72 0.38 6.01
N GLY A 170 -9.22 0.25 4.78
CA GLY A 170 -8.50 1.25 4.02
C GLY A 170 -9.42 2.06 3.10
N PRO A 171 -8.83 2.99 2.32
CA PRO A 171 -9.56 3.86 1.40
C PRO A 171 -10.26 3.05 0.29
N ASN A 172 -11.48 3.45 -0.10
CA ASN A 172 -12.27 2.70 -1.10
C ASN A 172 -11.55 2.56 -2.46
N THR A 173 -10.69 3.51 -2.82
CA THR A 173 -9.90 3.47 -4.07
C THR A 173 -8.92 2.31 -4.15
N GLY A 174 -8.53 1.71 -3.02
CA GLY A 174 -7.68 0.52 -2.99
C GLY A 174 -8.42 -0.81 -3.22
N SER A 175 -9.73 -0.79 -3.46
CA SER A 175 -10.54 -2.01 -3.64
C SER A 175 -10.38 -2.59 -5.05
N THR A 176 -9.74 -3.77 -5.13
CA THR A 176 -9.65 -4.52 -6.40
C THR A 176 -11.00 -5.13 -6.78
N ILE A 177 -11.86 -5.43 -5.79
CA ILE A 177 -13.22 -5.92 -6.05
C ILE A 177 -14.05 -4.82 -6.72
N LEU A 178 -13.97 -3.59 -6.23
CA LEU A 178 -14.64 -2.44 -6.84
C LEU A 178 -14.17 -2.22 -8.27
N ASP A 179 -12.86 -2.26 -8.51
CA ASP A 179 -12.27 -2.09 -9.85
C ASP A 179 -12.73 -3.17 -10.84
N GLU A 180 -12.83 -4.44 -10.42
CA GLU A 180 -13.23 -5.54 -11.30
C GLU A 180 -14.75 -5.58 -11.57
N VAL A 181 -15.56 -5.21 -10.56
CA VAL A 181 -17.03 -5.17 -10.70
C VAL A 181 -17.49 -3.89 -11.39
N ASP A 182 -16.77 -2.77 -11.22
CA ASP A 182 -17.05 -1.46 -11.80
C ASP A 182 -18.47 -0.95 -11.47
N ASN A 183 -18.84 -1.05 -10.19
CA ASN A 183 -20.13 -0.59 -9.68
C ASN A 183 -20.05 -0.25 -8.19
N ASP A 184 -20.66 0.86 -7.76
CA ASP A 184 -20.68 1.30 -6.35
C ASP A 184 -21.33 0.26 -5.39
N SER A 185 -22.12 -0.71 -5.90
CA SER A 185 -22.56 -1.86 -5.09
C SER A 185 -21.39 -2.71 -4.57
N ALA A 186 -20.23 -2.65 -5.21
CA ALA A 186 -19.02 -3.36 -4.85
C ALA A 186 -18.04 -2.53 -4.01
N SER A 187 -18.41 -1.31 -3.59
CA SER A 187 -17.63 -0.50 -2.66
C SER A 187 -17.25 -1.28 -1.38
N SER A 188 -16.13 -0.87 -0.78
CA SER A 188 -15.63 -1.41 0.48
C SER A 188 -16.66 -1.31 1.61
N VAL A 189 -16.48 -2.14 2.64
CA VAL A 189 -17.44 -2.24 3.76
C VAL A 189 -17.67 -0.89 4.43
N LEU A 190 -16.61 -0.14 4.72
CA LEU A 190 -16.74 1.15 5.40
C LEU A 190 -17.35 2.23 4.48
N ASP A 191 -17.02 2.24 3.19
CA ASP A 191 -17.64 3.15 2.21
C ASP A 191 -19.17 2.93 2.15
N ARG A 192 -19.59 1.67 2.11
CA ARG A 192 -21.01 1.32 2.12
C ARG A 192 -21.70 1.60 3.45
N ILE A 193 -21.02 1.46 4.59
CA ILE A 193 -21.57 1.83 5.90
C ILE A 193 -21.77 3.35 6.00
N PHE A 194 -20.75 4.14 5.65
CA PHE A 194 -20.84 5.61 5.75
C PHE A 194 -21.84 6.22 4.75
N SER A 195 -22.11 5.55 3.63
CA SER A 195 -23.09 5.98 2.63
C SER A 195 -24.56 5.74 3.03
N GLN A 196 -24.83 4.98 4.10
CA GLN A 196 -26.21 4.65 4.52
C GLN A 196 -26.94 5.80 5.25
N ASN A 197 -26.30 6.95 5.48
CA ASN A 197 -26.85 8.09 6.23
C ASN A 197 -27.32 7.71 7.67
N SER A 198 -26.80 6.59 8.20
CA SER A 198 -27.03 6.10 9.56
C SER A 198 -25.87 6.41 10.51
N THR A 199 -24.77 6.94 9.97
CA THR A 199 -23.56 7.32 10.69
C THR A 199 -23.61 8.80 11.06
N SER A 200 -23.00 9.17 12.19
CA SER A 200 -22.91 10.57 12.65
C SER A 200 -21.68 11.29 12.10
N ALA A 201 -20.68 10.55 11.61
CA ALA A 201 -19.43 11.03 11.03
C ALA A 201 -18.73 9.88 10.27
N ASN A 202 -17.77 10.20 9.40
CA ASN A 202 -17.11 9.22 8.55
C ASN A 202 -15.76 8.77 9.13
N TYR A 203 -15.70 8.39 10.41
CA TYR A 203 -14.44 7.94 11.02
C TYR A 203 -14.55 6.56 11.69
N LEU A 204 -13.40 5.90 11.76
CA LEU A 204 -13.15 4.67 12.50
C LEU A 204 -12.24 5.00 13.68
N THR A 205 -12.39 4.33 14.82
CA THR A 205 -11.35 4.31 15.86
C THR A 205 -10.90 2.91 16.21
N ILE A 206 -9.61 2.79 16.57
CA ILE A 206 -8.96 1.53 16.88
C ILE A 206 -8.15 1.69 18.17
N LEU A 207 -8.37 0.77 19.10
CA LEU A 207 -7.60 0.53 20.31
C LEU A 207 -7.10 -0.92 20.29
N LEU A 208 -5.79 -1.12 20.26
CA LEU A 208 -5.19 -2.45 20.32
C LEU A 208 -4.64 -2.70 21.72
N ASP A 209 -5.01 -3.82 22.32
CA ASP A 209 -4.47 -4.26 23.61
C ASP A 209 -3.18 -5.07 23.44
N ARG A 210 -2.54 -5.39 24.56
CA ARG A 210 -1.35 -6.25 24.61
C ARG A 210 -1.54 -7.35 25.66
N ILE A 211 -1.44 -8.59 25.23
CA ILE A 211 -1.39 -9.76 26.12
C ILE A 211 -0.08 -9.70 26.91
N GLY A 212 -0.20 -9.90 28.22
CA GLY A 212 0.95 -9.90 29.15
C GLY A 212 1.27 -8.53 29.73
N ASP A 213 0.44 -7.50 29.49
CA ASP A 213 0.53 -6.23 30.20
C ASP A 213 0.28 -6.40 31.71
N THR A 214 0.93 -5.57 32.53
CA THR A 214 0.75 -5.59 33.98
C THR A 214 -0.15 -4.48 34.52
N ALA A 215 -0.49 -3.50 33.68
CA ALA A 215 -1.55 -2.52 33.93
C ALA A 215 -2.94 -3.12 33.62
N GLU A 216 -4.03 -2.44 34.05
CA GLU A 216 -5.41 -2.92 33.89
C GLU A 216 -5.68 -3.42 32.47
N ASN A 217 -6.41 -4.54 32.34
CA ASN A 217 -6.75 -5.20 31.08
C ASN A 217 -7.58 -4.26 30.16
N VAL A 218 -6.91 -3.34 29.47
CA VAL A 218 -7.47 -2.64 28.32
C VAL A 218 -7.86 -3.74 27.34
N THR A 219 -9.14 -3.81 27.00
CA THR A 219 -9.62 -4.73 25.97
C THR A 219 -9.54 -4.00 24.65
N GLY A 220 -8.98 -4.64 23.63
CA GLY A 220 -8.96 -4.06 22.29
C GLY A 220 -10.39 -3.71 21.83
N THR A 221 -10.56 -2.55 21.22
CA THR A 221 -11.86 -2.10 20.71
C THR A 221 -11.73 -1.43 19.35
N LEU A 222 -12.77 -1.57 18.53
CA LEU A 222 -12.95 -0.84 17.29
C LEU A 222 -14.33 -0.19 17.32
N THR A 223 -14.45 1.04 16.85
CA THR A 223 -15.74 1.75 16.76
C THR A 223 -15.89 2.41 15.40
N ILE A 224 -17.14 2.57 14.97
CA ILE A 224 -17.50 3.35 13.77
C ILE A 224 -18.30 4.56 14.23
N SER A 225 -17.90 5.76 13.81
CA SER A 225 -18.54 7.06 14.12
C SER A 225 -18.67 7.40 15.62
N GLU A 226 -17.93 6.70 16.50
CA GLU A 226 -17.98 6.89 17.95
C GLU A 226 -16.57 6.89 18.54
N ILE A 227 -16.36 7.59 19.65
CA ILE A 227 -15.11 7.50 20.43
C ILE A 227 -15.34 6.51 21.59
N ALA A 228 -14.40 5.59 21.80
CA ALA A 228 -14.39 4.69 22.93
C ALA A 228 -14.37 5.46 24.27
N PRO A 229 -15.19 5.08 25.26
CA PRO A 229 -15.23 5.77 26.56
C PRO A 229 -13.86 5.83 27.23
N GLY A 230 -13.49 7.01 27.74
CA GLY A 230 -12.19 7.27 28.38
C GLY A 230 -11.10 7.76 27.42
N TYR A 231 -11.36 7.74 26.11
CA TYR A 231 -10.42 8.19 25.08
C TYR A 231 -10.87 9.49 24.38
N GLU A 232 -11.76 10.26 25.00
CA GLU A 232 -12.33 11.50 24.44
C GLU A 232 -11.27 12.56 24.11
N LYS A 233 -10.11 12.48 24.77
CA LYS A 233 -8.95 13.35 24.49
C LYS A 233 -8.46 13.28 23.05
N ILE A 234 -8.75 12.21 22.30
CA ILE A 234 -8.37 12.11 20.89
C ILE A 234 -8.89 13.29 20.06
N SER A 235 -10.08 13.80 20.39
CA SER A 235 -10.69 14.95 19.72
C SER A 235 -9.86 16.24 19.81
N SER A 236 -8.95 16.33 20.78
CA SER A 236 -8.03 17.45 20.98
C SER A 236 -6.63 17.24 20.38
N MET A 237 -6.35 16.04 19.84
CA MET A 237 -5.05 15.75 19.23
C MET A 237 -4.90 16.46 17.87
N PRO A 238 -3.68 16.72 17.40
CA PRO A 238 -3.46 17.27 16.07
C PRO A 238 -4.13 16.41 14.99
N LYS A 239 -4.82 17.05 14.04
CA LYS A 239 -5.30 16.39 12.82
C LYS A 239 -4.13 16.31 11.83
N LEU A 240 -3.67 15.10 11.57
CA LEU A 240 -2.62 14.82 10.61
C LEU A 240 -3.29 14.63 9.25
N SER A 241 -3.07 15.57 8.33
CA SER A 241 -3.60 15.44 6.96
C SER A 241 -3.06 14.16 6.32
N VAL A 242 -3.95 13.45 5.61
CA VAL A 242 -3.53 12.33 4.78
C VAL A 242 -2.80 12.87 3.56
N ASP A 243 -1.60 12.35 3.31
CA ASP A 243 -0.85 12.63 2.10
C ASP A 243 -1.48 11.85 0.93
N MET A 244 -1.90 12.59 -0.10
CA MET A 244 -2.64 12.02 -1.22
C MET A 244 -1.67 11.56 -2.29
N VAL A 245 -1.74 10.29 -2.67
CA VAL A 245 -0.93 9.74 -3.76
C VAL A 245 -1.34 10.34 -5.10
N HIS A 246 -0.47 10.20 -6.10
CA HIS A 246 -0.76 10.70 -7.44
C HIS A 246 -2.02 10.06 -8.01
N LYS A 247 -2.81 10.80 -8.79
CA LYS A 247 -4.05 10.27 -9.40
C LYS A 247 -3.85 9.02 -10.27
N LEU A 248 -2.64 8.81 -10.78
CA LEU A 248 -2.31 7.61 -11.58
C LEU A 248 -2.03 6.37 -10.71
N THR A 249 -1.97 6.55 -9.39
CA THR A 249 -1.61 5.56 -8.37
C THR A 249 -2.60 5.61 -7.20
N ASP A 250 -3.82 6.11 -7.43
CA ASP A 250 -4.86 6.27 -6.41
C ASP A 250 -5.33 4.94 -5.80
N ALA A 251 -5.13 3.83 -6.52
CA ALA A 251 -5.24 2.48 -6.01
C ALA A 251 -4.22 2.13 -4.90
N ASP A 252 -3.11 2.87 -4.82
CA ASP A 252 -2.09 2.73 -3.77
C ASP A 252 -2.32 3.72 -2.60
N GLN A 253 -3.47 4.37 -2.50
CA GLN A 253 -3.78 5.28 -1.39
C GLN A 253 -3.92 4.50 -0.08
N HIS A 254 -3.16 4.91 0.93
CA HIS A 254 -3.23 4.37 2.30
C HIS A 254 -3.54 5.47 3.32
N TRP A 255 -3.67 5.09 4.59
CA TRP A 255 -3.64 6.01 5.73
C TRP A 255 -2.24 6.55 5.97
N GLN A 256 -1.78 7.39 5.04
CA GLN A 256 -0.41 7.90 5.03
C GLN A 256 -0.30 9.35 5.47
N THR A 257 0.72 9.67 6.28
CA THR A 257 1.02 11.04 6.69
C THR A 257 2.53 11.23 6.84
N TYR A 258 2.97 12.43 7.19
CA TYR A 258 4.37 12.73 7.44
C TYR A 258 4.71 12.60 8.93
N THR A 259 5.88 12.06 9.26
CA THR A 259 6.51 12.32 10.56
C THR A 259 6.78 13.82 10.71
N ASP A 260 6.96 14.29 11.94
CA ASP A 260 7.59 15.59 12.15
C ASP A 260 9.04 15.58 11.59
N VAL A 261 9.61 16.78 11.42
CA VAL A 261 11.03 16.95 11.05
C VAL A 261 11.90 16.22 12.08
N ASN A 262 12.75 15.30 11.62
CA ASN A 262 13.55 14.45 12.50
C ASN A 262 12.70 13.66 13.51
N GLY A 263 11.51 13.23 13.07
CA GLY A 263 10.45 12.74 13.93
C GLY A 263 10.64 11.31 14.48
N VAL A 264 11.78 10.67 14.26
CA VAL A 264 12.07 9.35 14.85
C VAL A 264 13.29 9.45 15.75
N ILE A 265 13.10 9.24 17.05
CA ILE A 265 14.16 9.29 18.06
C ILE A 265 14.57 7.88 18.43
N GLY A 266 15.85 7.58 18.21
CA GLY A 266 16.44 6.27 18.43
C GLY A 266 16.82 5.99 19.89
N PRO A 267 17.41 4.81 20.15
CA PRO A 267 17.70 4.35 21.50
C PRO A 267 18.80 5.14 22.23
N ASP A 268 19.58 5.94 21.50
CA ASP A 268 20.56 6.87 22.06
C ASP A 268 19.99 8.26 22.37
N GLY A 269 18.68 8.44 22.19
CA GLY A 269 17.98 9.71 22.40
C GLY A 269 18.25 10.75 21.31
N GLN A 270 18.92 10.39 20.22
CA GLN A 270 19.14 11.26 19.07
C GLN A 270 18.15 10.93 17.95
N PRO A 271 17.84 11.89 17.07
CA PRO A 271 17.04 11.60 15.89
C PRO A 271 17.77 10.66 14.93
N ILE A 272 17.06 9.66 14.42
CA ILE A 272 17.53 8.77 13.36
C ILE A 272 17.36 9.50 12.02
N GLN A 273 18.48 9.92 11.44
CA GLN A 273 18.52 10.65 10.18
C GLN A 273 18.37 9.69 9.00
N ILE A 274 17.28 9.82 8.24
CA ILE A 274 16.98 9.02 7.06
C ILE A 274 16.42 9.94 5.98
N ASP A 275 16.97 9.84 4.77
CA ASP A 275 16.40 10.50 3.60
C ASP A 275 15.19 9.69 3.12
N SER A 276 14.05 10.37 2.94
CA SER A 276 12.87 9.75 2.34
C SER A 276 13.17 9.30 0.91
N ILE A 277 12.63 8.15 0.53
CA ILE A 277 12.68 7.69 -0.86
C ILE A 277 11.49 8.18 -1.68
N VAL A 278 10.53 8.86 -1.04
CA VAL A 278 9.35 9.42 -1.70
C VAL A 278 9.73 10.73 -2.42
N PRO A 279 9.56 10.83 -3.76
CA PRO A 279 10.10 11.94 -4.56
C PRO A 279 9.66 13.36 -4.16
N SER A 280 8.57 13.50 -3.40
CA SER A 280 8.00 14.80 -2.98
C SER A 280 7.88 14.96 -1.47
N ALA A 281 8.45 14.03 -0.69
CA ALA A 281 8.46 14.18 0.76
C ALA A 281 9.28 15.41 1.18
N PRO A 282 8.82 16.20 2.17
CA PRO A 282 9.59 17.29 2.74
C PRO A 282 10.91 16.83 3.37
N ASP A 283 11.90 17.73 3.39
CA ASP A 283 13.22 17.45 3.96
C ASP A 283 13.13 16.97 5.42
N ASN A 284 13.81 15.85 5.72
CA ASN A 284 13.86 15.22 7.05
C ASN A 284 12.50 14.79 7.61
N GLN A 285 11.49 14.63 6.76
CA GLN A 285 10.22 14.00 7.09
C GLN A 285 10.10 12.69 6.31
N LEU A 286 9.44 11.72 6.91
CA LEU A 286 9.21 10.41 6.30
C LEU A 286 7.71 10.21 6.11
N VAL A 287 7.34 9.59 5.00
CA VAL A 287 5.95 9.20 4.75
C VAL A 287 5.68 7.88 5.47
N VAL A 288 4.62 7.86 6.27
CA VAL A 288 4.27 6.77 7.19
C VAL A 288 2.86 6.32 6.90
N VAL A 289 2.65 5.01 6.77
CA VAL A 289 1.33 4.37 6.70
C VAL A 289 0.97 3.76 8.05
N PHE A 290 -0.29 3.88 8.49
CA PHE A 290 -0.82 3.16 9.64
C PHE A 290 -1.59 1.90 9.20
N ASP A 291 -1.09 0.74 9.61
CA ASP A 291 -1.57 -0.55 9.10
C ASP A 291 -1.82 -1.55 10.24
N SER A 292 -3.09 -1.73 10.62
CA SER A 292 -3.46 -2.72 11.64
C SER A 292 -3.35 -4.17 11.15
N GLY A 293 -3.23 -4.40 9.84
CA GLY A 293 -3.02 -5.72 9.24
C GLY A 293 -1.57 -6.18 9.28
N TYR A 294 -0.64 -5.30 9.65
CA TYR A 294 0.78 -5.61 9.71
C TYR A 294 1.28 -5.87 11.14
N THR A 295 1.69 -7.09 11.44
CA THR A 295 2.16 -7.48 12.79
C THR A 295 3.40 -6.71 13.26
N LEU A 296 4.45 -6.72 12.44
CA LEU A 296 5.75 -6.10 12.74
C LEU A 296 5.95 -4.85 11.88
N PRO A 297 6.01 -3.62 12.45
CA PRO A 297 6.28 -2.42 11.67
C PRO A 297 7.46 -2.58 10.71
N GLN A 298 7.34 -1.99 9.52
CA GLN A 298 8.39 -1.99 8.52
C GLN A 298 8.99 -0.60 8.39
N VAL A 299 10.31 -0.51 8.48
CA VAL A 299 11.05 0.75 8.44
C VAL A 299 12.18 0.69 7.41
N PRO A 300 12.73 1.85 6.99
CA PRO A 300 13.94 1.87 6.19
C PRO A 300 15.04 1.04 6.83
N ARG A 301 15.79 0.30 6.02
CA ARG A 301 16.82 -0.62 6.53
C ARG A 301 17.80 0.06 7.48
N ALA A 302 18.30 1.23 7.10
CA ALA A 302 19.21 2.03 7.92
C ALA A 302 18.55 2.48 9.24
N MET A 303 17.23 2.67 9.28
CA MET A 303 16.49 2.93 10.52
C MET A 303 16.46 1.69 11.42
N SER A 304 16.17 0.50 10.87
CA SER A 304 16.23 -0.74 11.66
C SER A 304 17.63 -0.99 12.23
N ASP A 305 18.67 -0.73 11.44
CA ASP A 305 20.07 -0.83 11.88
C ASP A 305 20.37 0.19 13.00
N ALA A 306 19.85 1.42 12.91
CA ALA A 306 20.00 2.43 13.95
C ALA A 306 19.25 2.08 15.25
N ILE A 307 18.12 1.36 15.16
CA ILE A 307 17.36 0.89 16.33
C ILE A 307 18.08 -0.27 17.03
N TYR A 308 18.59 -1.25 16.27
CA TYR A 308 19.08 -2.52 16.85
C TYR A 308 20.59 -2.75 16.74
N GLY A 309 21.24 -2.24 15.70
CA GLY A 309 22.61 -2.61 15.33
C GLY A 309 23.67 -2.25 16.37
N ARG A 310 23.37 -1.31 17.29
CA ARG A 310 24.25 -0.94 18.40
C ARG A 310 23.91 -1.65 19.72
N VAL A 311 22.88 -2.49 19.76
CA VAL A 311 22.56 -3.27 20.96
C VAL A 311 23.59 -4.39 21.14
N PRO A 312 24.24 -4.51 22.31
CA PRO A 312 25.14 -5.62 22.60
C PRO A 312 24.43 -6.97 22.43
N GLY A 313 24.98 -7.87 21.62
CA GLY A 313 24.39 -9.19 21.37
C GLY A 313 23.23 -9.20 20.36
N ALA A 314 22.89 -8.07 19.74
CA ALA A 314 21.97 -8.07 18.61
C ALA A 314 22.57 -8.77 17.39
N VAL A 315 21.70 -9.45 16.63
CA VAL A 315 22.05 -10.15 15.39
C VAL A 315 20.90 -10.02 14.40
N TYR A 316 21.20 -9.68 13.15
CA TYR A 316 20.27 -9.84 12.05
C TYR A 316 20.31 -11.28 11.53
N ASN A 317 19.21 -12.01 11.69
CA ASN A 317 19.09 -13.38 11.22
C ASN A 317 18.68 -13.38 9.74
N GLU A 318 19.63 -13.62 8.83
CA GLU A 318 19.38 -13.65 7.38
C GLU A 318 18.40 -14.76 6.94
N ALA A 319 18.29 -15.86 7.69
CA ALA A 319 17.40 -16.97 7.32
C ALA A 319 15.93 -16.63 7.58
N SER A 320 15.66 -15.90 8.66
CA SER A 320 14.33 -15.43 9.03
C SER A 320 14.08 -13.98 8.64
N GLU A 321 15.07 -13.28 8.08
CA GLU A 321 15.07 -11.86 7.70
C GLU A 321 14.66 -10.89 8.83
N VAL A 322 15.00 -11.23 10.09
CA VAL A 322 14.63 -10.44 11.28
C VAL A 322 15.82 -10.06 12.15
N TRP A 323 15.77 -8.86 12.73
CA TRP A 323 16.58 -8.50 13.90
C TRP A 323 16.17 -9.28 15.13
N THR A 324 17.17 -9.82 15.83
CA THR A 324 17.05 -10.41 17.16
C THR A 324 17.94 -9.67 18.15
N VAL A 325 17.47 -9.52 19.40
CA VAL A 325 18.16 -8.84 20.49
C VAL A 325 18.05 -9.67 21.78
N PRO A 326 18.96 -9.49 22.76
CA PRO A 326 18.77 -10.07 24.09
C PRO A 326 17.47 -9.56 24.72
N CYS A 327 16.63 -10.45 25.24
CA CYS A 327 15.34 -10.08 25.82
C CYS A 327 15.42 -9.17 27.05
N SER A 328 16.59 -9.09 27.70
CA SER A 328 16.86 -8.16 28.80
C SER A 328 17.18 -6.74 28.34
N GLN A 329 17.43 -6.51 27.05
CA GLN A 329 17.72 -5.18 26.53
C GLN A 329 16.45 -4.33 26.45
N MET A 330 16.40 -3.27 27.25
CA MET A 330 15.40 -2.22 27.05
C MET A 330 15.85 -1.31 25.90
N ILE A 331 14.97 -1.07 24.93
CA ILE A 331 15.23 -0.22 23.77
C ILE A 331 14.19 0.89 23.76
N ASN A 332 14.67 2.14 23.79
CA ASN A 332 13.82 3.31 23.68
C ASN A 332 13.62 3.67 22.21
N LEU A 333 12.39 4.00 21.83
CA LEU A 333 12.04 4.46 20.50
C LEU A 333 10.84 5.40 20.61
N THR A 334 10.90 6.55 19.95
CA THR A 334 9.81 7.53 19.96
C THR A 334 9.57 8.05 18.55
N PHE A 335 8.31 8.08 18.13
CA PHE A 335 7.88 8.77 16.92
C PHE A 335 7.27 10.12 17.28
N LYS A 336 7.30 11.06 16.33
CA LYS A 336 6.74 12.41 16.50
C LYS A 336 5.83 12.75 15.35
N PHE A 337 4.62 13.21 15.67
CA PHE A 337 3.62 13.64 14.71
C PHE A 337 2.87 14.86 15.24
N GLY A 338 2.72 15.90 14.42
CA GLY A 338 1.95 17.08 14.78
C GLY A 338 2.47 17.81 16.02
N GLY A 339 3.78 17.72 16.30
CA GLY A 339 4.42 18.29 17.48
C GLY A 339 4.26 17.48 18.78
N MET A 340 3.73 16.25 18.70
CA MET A 340 3.50 15.36 19.84
C MET A 340 4.46 14.17 19.82
N ASP A 341 4.90 13.73 21.00
CA ASP A 341 5.76 12.55 21.17
C ASP A 341 4.90 11.29 21.41
N TYR A 342 5.22 10.23 20.67
CA TYR A 342 4.60 8.91 20.74
C TYR A 342 5.67 7.88 21.11
N PRO A 343 6.01 7.75 22.41
CA PRO A 343 6.97 6.76 22.87
C PRO A 343 6.42 5.35 22.67
N ILE A 344 7.27 4.45 22.20
CA ILE A 344 6.93 3.04 22.02
C ILE A 344 7.33 2.27 23.27
N HIS A 345 6.41 1.49 23.81
CA HIS A 345 6.66 0.68 24.97
C HIS A 345 7.78 -0.34 24.65
N PRO A 346 8.79 -0.55 25.50
CA PRO A 346 9.94 -1.41 25.17
C PRO A 346 9.61 -2.88 24.82
N LEU A 347 8.47 -3.42 25.28
CA LEU A 347 7.98 -4.76 24.92
C LEU A 347 7.37 -4.79 23.51
N ASP A 348 6.99 -3.63 22.97
CA ASP A 348 6.55 -3.44 21.60
C ASP A 348 7.70 -3.03 20.68
N VAL A 349 8.87 -2.66 21.21
CA VAL A 349 10.10 -2.52 20.42
C VAL A 349 10.81 -3.87 20.23
N SER A 350 10.68 -4.78 21.22
CA SER A 350 11.23 -6.14 21.16
C SER A 350 10.30 -7.17 21.82
N SER A 351 9.85 -8.16 21.04
CA SER A 351 8.88 -9.16 21.47
C SER A 351 9.52 -10.55 21.66
N SER A 352 9.04 -11.27 22.68
CA SER A 352 9.38 -12.69 22.89
C SER A 352 8.32 -13.64 22.40
N ASP A 353 7.24 -13.13 21.82
CA ASP A 353 6.07 -13.93 21.47
C ASP A 353 6.36 -14.91 20.32
N PHE A 354 7.55 -14.80 19.71
CA PHE A 354 7.99 -15.64 18.60
C PHE A 354 8.89 -16.82 19.01
N ASN A 355 9.20 -16.94 20.31
CA ASN A 355 9.99 -18.04 20.89
C ASN A 355 11.29 -18.34 20.10
N MET A 356 11.94 -17.28 19.60
CA MET A 356 13.18 -17.41 18.87
C MET A 356 14.34 -17.70 19.83
N VAL A 357 15.31 -18.47 19.33
CA VAL A 357 16.55 -18.76 20.06
C VAL A 357 17.76 -18.36 19.22
N ASP A 358 18.84 -17.98 19.90
CA ASP A 358 20.13 -17.75 19.25
C ASP A 358 20.78 -19.07 18.78
N ALA A 359 21.95 -18.96 18.14
CA ALA A 359 22.71 -20.12 17.66
C ALA A 359 23.17 -21.08 18.78
N THR A 360 23.12 -20.64 20.05
CA THR A 360 23.45 -21.45 21.23
C THR A 360 22.22 -22.02 21.94
N GLY A 361 21.02 -21.72 21.46
CA GLY A 361 19.75 -22.18 22.01
C GLY A 361 19.19 -21.31 23.14
N ASN A 362 19.75 -20.13 23.41
CA ASN A 362 19.21 -19.22 24.41
C ASN A 362 18.05 -18.40 23.82
N PRO A 363 17.00 -18.10 24.60
CA PRO A 363 15.90 -17.25 24.15
C PRO A 363 16.38 -15.85 23.73
N VAL A 364 15.91 -15.40 22.57
CA VAL A 364 16.12 -14.04 22.06
C VAL A 364 14.78 -13.41 21.70
N CYS A 365 14.75 -12.09 21.72
CA CYS A 365 13.57 -11.30 21.38
C CYS A 365 13.70 -10.79 19.95
N VAL A 366 12.60 -10.81 19.22
CA VAL A 366 12.51 -10.28 17.85
C VAL A 366 12.31 -8.77 17.94
N GLY A 367 13.12 -8.00 17.23
CA GLY A 367 12.87 -6.58 17.05
C GLY A 367 11.54 -6.37 16.31
N ALA A 368 10.69 -5.46 16.76
CA ALA A 368 9.42 -5.24 16.08
C ALA A 368 9.56 -4.44 14.77
N PHE A 369 10.53 -3.53 14.68
CA PHE A 369 10.70 -2.57 13.58
C PHE A 369 11.68 -3.10 12.53
N GLN A 370 11.18 -3.95 11.64
CA GLN A 370 12.02 -4.70 10.71
C GLN A 370 12.34 -3.91 9.44
N PRO A 371 13.49 -4.18 8.78
CA PRO A 371 13.78 -3.59 7.49
C PRO A 371 12.73 -4.02 6.47
N ILE A 372 12.27 -3.09 5.64
CA ILE A 372 11.45 -3.42 4.46
C ILE A 372 12.30 -4.30 3.53
N THR A 373 11.85 -5.54 3.28
CA THR A 373 12.56 -6.52 2.43
C THR A 373 11.91 -6.79 1.07
N SER A 374 10.72 -6.24 0.80
CA SER A 374 10.12 -6.27 -0.52
C SER A 374 10.52 -5.06 -1.36
N ALA A 375 10.36 -5.20 -2.68
CA ALA A 375 10.10 -4.03 -3.51
C ALA A 375 8.91 -3.34 -2.86
N PHE A 376 9.24 -2.20 -2.27
CA PHE A 376 8.40 -1.16 -1.73
C PHE A 376 7.22 -0.87 -2.67
N SER A 377 6.29 0.03 -2.30
CA SER A 377 5.40 0.65 -3.29
C SER A 377 6.20 0.84 -4.58
N LEU A 378 5.79 0.19 -5.69
CA LEU A 378 6.60 0.03 -6.92
C LEU A 378 7.09 1.39 -7.48
N LEU A 379 6.55 2.47 -6.93
CA LEU A 379 6.69 3.86 -7.33
C LEU A 379 7.28 4.75 -6.23
N GLY A 380 7.50 4.24 -5.02
CA GLY A 380 8.13 5.02 -3.96
C GLY A 380 7.15 5.84 -3.12
N GLU A 381 5.97 5.33 -2.75
CA GLU A 381 4.91 6.18 -2.16
C GLU A 381 4.95 6.35 -0.63
N TYR A 382 5.61 5.49 0.17
CA TYR A 382 5.66 5.65 1.64
C TYR A 382 6.88 5.00 2.32
N ASP A 383 7.65 5.70 3.16
CA ASP A 383 8.88 5.18 3.77
C ASP A 383 8.71 4.11 4.86
N ILE A 384 7.61 4.15 5.61
CA ILE A 384 7.39 3.35 6.83
C ILE A 384 5.98 2.77 6.84
N ILE A 385 5.83 1.53 7.30
CA ILE A 385 4.55 0.94 7.70
C ILE A 385 4.55 0.80 9.21
N LEU A 386 3.74 1.59 9.90
CA LEU A 386 3.51 1.50 11.34
C LEU A 386 2.41 0.49 11.64
N GLY A 387 2.86 -0.75 11.85
CA GLY A 387 2.04 -1.90 12.20
C GLY A 387 1.54 -1.91 13.64
N MET A 388 1.00 -3.07 14.04
CA MET A 388 0.40 -3.33 15.35
C MET A 388 1.28 -2.95 16.53
N ALA A 389 2.61 -3.16 16.45
CA ALA A 389 3.51 -2.79 17.54
C ALA A 389 3.54 -1.28 17.80
N PHE A 390 3.41 -0.45 16.76
CA PHE A 390 3.18 0.99 16.95
C PHE A 390 1.76 1.25 17.43
N MET A 391 0.76 0.68 16.77
CA MET A 391 -0.65 0.98 17.04
C MET A 391 -1.14 0.54 18.43
N ARG A 392 -0.46 -0.40 19.11
CA ARG A 392 -0.69 -0.68 20.55
C ARG A 392 -0.36 0.50 21.47
N ASN A 393 0.48 1.43 21.01
CA ASN A 393 0.92 2.60 21.77
C ASN A 393 0.07 3.84 21.47
N THR A 394 -0.93 3.72 20.59
CA THR A 394 -1.82 4.83 20.19
C THR A 394 -3.27 4.39 20.19
N TYR A 395 -4.15 5.26 20.68
CA TYR A 395 -5.55 5.20 20.28
C TYR A 395 -5.68 5.98 18.98
N THR A 396 -6.16 5.31 17.95
CA THR A 396 -6.04 5.77 16.56
C THR A 396 -7.41 6.09 16.01
N LEU A 397 -7.57 7.26 15.38
CA LEU A 397 -8.78 7.65 14.66
C LEU A 397 -8.41 7.92 13.20
N LEU A 398 -9.16 7.29 12.30
CA LEU A 398 -9.01 7.38 10.85
C LEU A 398 -10.29 7.98 10.29
N ASP A 399 -10.23 9.25 9.87
CA ASP A 399 -11.35 9.99 9.33
C ASP A 399 -11.30 9.99 7.81
N TYR A 400 -12.34 9.44 7.18
CA TYR A 400 -12.46 9.28 5.74
C TYR A 400 -12.90 10.58 5.05
N GLY A 401 -13.52 11.51 5.80
CA GLY A 401 -13.98 12.78 5.27
C GLY A 401 -14.69 12.66 3.92
N ASN A 402 -14.20 13.42 2.95
CA ASN A 402 -14.71 13.53 1.59
C ASN A 402 -14.38 12.34 0.66
N TRP A 403 -13.69 11.29 1.14
CA TRP A 403 -13.58 10.04 0.38
C TRP A 403 -14.93 9.34 0.23
N ILE A 404 -15.88 9.59 1.14
CA ILE A 404 -17.22 9.05 1.06
C ILE A 404 -18.07 9.94 0.14
N LYS A 405 -18.16 9.54 -1.14
CA LYS A 405 -18.77 10.36 -2.23
C LYS A 405 -20.20 10.80 -1.95
N ASP A 406 -21.00 9.94 -1.32
CA ASP A 406 -22.43 10.15 -1.12
C ASP A 406 -22.79 10.68 0.27
N SER A 407 -21.79 10.98 1.12
CA SER A 407 -22.04 11.49 2.47
C SER A 407 -22.24 13.01 2.47
N SER A 408 -23.36 13.45 3.05
CA SER A 408 -23.60 14.88 3.33
C SER A 408 -23.11 15.30 4.73
N ILE A 409 -22.55 14.38 5.51
CA ILE A 409 -22.30 14.56 6.96
C ILE A 409 -20.85 14.96 7.24
N ASP A 410 -19.88 14.51 6.43
CA ASP A 410 -18.47 14.91 6.54
C ASP A 410 -17.86 15.14 5.16
N GLN A 411 -17.58 16.39 4.84
CA GLN A 411 -17.01 16.82 3.55
C GLN A 411 -15.60 17.42 3.69
N ASN A 412 -14.99 17.28 4.86
CA ASN A 412 -13.63 17.75 5.07
C ASN A 412 -12.63 16.77 4.45
N ASP A 413 -11.38 17.20 4.31
CA ASP A 413 -10.31 16.30 3.88
C ASP A 413 -10.08 15.20 4.93
N PRO A 414 -9.74 13.97 4.49
CA PRO A 414 -9.42 12.87 5.38
C PRO A 414 -8.21 13.19 6.27
N PHE A 415 -8.21 12.66 7.48
CA PHE A 415 -7.13 12.87 8.44
C PHE A 415 -6.95 11.70 9.40
N VAL A 416 -5.77 11.64 10.01
CA VAL A 416 -5.44 10.73 11.12
C VAL A 416 -5.32 11.55 12.41
N GLN A 417 -5.86 11.03 13.52
CA GLN A 417 -5.55 11.53 14.86
C GLN A 417 -5.01 10.39 15.73
N LEU A 418 -3.97 10.70 16.51
CA LEU A 418 -3.32 9.74 17.38
C LEU A 418 -3.29 10.29 18.80
N LEU A 419 -3.84 9.53 19.75
CA LEU A 419 -3.71 9.79 21.17
C LEU A 419 -2.64 8.84 21.76
N PRO A 420 -1.53 9.34 22.32
CA PRO A 420 -0.49 8.47 22.89
C PRO A 420 -1.02 7.75 24.14
N LEU A 421 -0.74 6.45 24.22
CA LEU A 421 -1.15 5.60 25.35
C LEU A 421 0.00 5.24 26.28
N THR A 422 1.24 5.37 25.79
CA THR A 422 2.42 4.93 26.50
C THR A 422 3.01 6.04 27.36
N ASP A 423 3.07 5.80 28.67
CA ASP A 423 3.89 6.59 29.59
C ASP A 423 5.27 5.92 29.73
N PRO A 424 6.39 6.61 29.38
CA PRO A 424 7.72 6.00 29.41
C PRO A 424 8.14 5.46 30.79
N THR A 425 7.69 6.10 31.88
CA THR A 425 8.03 5.67 33.24
C THR A 425 7.34 4.36 33.58
N THR A 426 6.04 4.28 33.31
CA THR A 426 5.23 3.07 33.50
C THR A 426 5.75 1.94 32.62
N ALA A 427 6.00 2.22 31.33
CA ALA A 427 6.51 1.25 30.38
C ALA A 427 7.88 0.67 30.77
N LYS A 428 8.77 1.49 31.34
CA LYS A 428 10.05 1.02 31.90
C LYS A 428 9.81 0.07 33.09
N ASN A 429 8.93 0.44 34.01
CA ASN A 429 8.62 -0.39 35.19
C ASN A 429 8.03 -1.75 34.78
N ASP A 430 7.14 -1.76 33.79
CA ASP A 430 6.57 -2.99 33.24
C ASP A 430 7.65 -3.85 32.57
N PHE A 431 8.54 -3.25 31.78
CA PHE A 431 9.68 -3.96 31.20
C PHE A 431 10.57 -4.60 32.27
N VAL A 432 10.94 -3.86 33.31
CA VAL A 432 11.76 -4.38 34.42
C VAL A 432 11.07 -5.55 35.11
N LYS A 433 9.76 -5.45 35.36
CA LYS A 433 8.97 -6.51 35.98
C LYS A 433 8.88 -7.76 35.11
N ILE A 434 8.64 -7.59 33.80
CA ILE A 434 8.40 -8.70 32.86
C ILE A 434 9.71 -9.34 32.40
N ARG A 435 10.74 -8.55 32.07
CA ARG A 435 12.00 -9.01 31.46
C ARG A 435 13.14 -9.19 32.43
N LEU A 436 13.16 -8.43 33.53
CA LEU A 436 14.28 -8.38 34.47
C LEU A 436 13.91 -8.88 35.87
N SER A 437 12.79 -9.60 35.98
CA SER A 437 12.29 -10.17 37.25
C SER A 437 12.15 -9.14 38.38
N GLY A 438 11.86 -7.89 38.04
CA GLY A 438 11.67 -6.81 39.01
C GLY A 438 12.95 -6.10 39.48
N VAL A 439 14.13 -6.50 39.01
CA VAL A 439 15.41 -5.84 39.34
C VAL A 439 15.83 -4.93 38.20
N ASP A 440 15.79 -3.61 38.43
CA ASP A 440 16.18 -2.64 37.40
C ASP A 440 17.70 -2.65 37.19
N SER A 441 18.12 -3.37 36.15
CA SER A 441 19.49 -3.41 35.62
C SER A 441 19.62 -2.63 34.30
N THR A 442 18.59 -1.89 33.88
CA THR A 442 18.57 -1.22 32.56
C THR A 442 19.69 -0.19 32.37
N GLY A 443 20.28 0.32 33.45
CA GLY A 443 21.41 1.24 33.44
C GLY A 443 22.78 0.59 33.50
N ASP A 444 22.87 -0.74 33.59
CA ASP A 444 24.15 -1.44 33.73
C ASP A 444 25.00 -1.31 32.46
N ALA A 445 26.33 -1.40 32.63
CA ALA A 445 27.27 -1.31 31.52
C ALA A 445 27.02 -2.37 30.42
N ALA A 446 26.45 -3.52 30.79
CA ALA A 446 26.09 -4.58 29.85
C ALA A 446 24.95 -4.20 28.89
N HIS A 447 24.13 -3.20 29.24
CA HIS A 447 23.00 -2.72 28.46
C HIS A 447 23.29 -1.42 27.69
N GLN A 448 24.51 -0.87 27.83
CA GLN A 448 24.92 0.32 27.10
C GLN A 448 25.06 0.01 25.62
N LEU A 449 24.51 0.89 24.78
CA LEU A 449 24.68 0.79 23.33
C LEU A 449 26.17 0.84 22.98
N LEU A 450 26.55 -0.01 22.04
CA LEU A 450 27.86 0.00 21.43
C LEU A 450 28.14 1.35 20.75
N PRO A 451 29.42 1.74 20.62
CA PRO A 451 29.83 2.88 19.79
C PRO A 451 29.32 2.78 18.35
N ALA A 452 29.12 3.91 17.68
CA ALA A 452 28.55 3.97 16.33
C ALA A 452 29.39 3.24 15.26
N ASP A 453 30.70 3.17 15.44
CA ASP A 453 31.62 2.43 14.55
C ASP A 453 31.52 0.90 14.69
N GLN A 454 30.82 0.41 15.72
CA GLN A 454 30.55 -1.00 15.96
C GLN A 454 29.10 -1.39 15.62
N MET A 455 28.33 -0.48 15.03
CA MET A 455 26.96 -0.76 14.61
C MET A 455 26.93 -1.90 13.59
N GLN A 456 26.16 -2.94 13.89
CA GLN A 456 25.86 -3.99 12.92
C GLN A 456 24.87 -3.48 11.88
N HIS A 457 25.00 -4.01 10.67
CA HIS A 457 24.15 -3.69 9.54
C HIS A 457 23.46 -4.93 9.01
N SER A 458 22.16 -4.82 8.76
CA SER A 458 21.41 -5.89 8.12
C SER A 458 21.76 -5.94 6.62
N PRO A 459 22.22 -7.10 6.08
CA PRO A 459 22.60 -7.21 4.68
C PRO A 459 21.38 -7.30 3.77
N PHE A 460 21.56 -6.90 2.50
CA PHE A 460 20.61 -7.21 1.44
C PHE A 460 20.77 -8.66 0.96
N SER A 461 19.70 -9.44 1.05
CA SER A 461 19.62 -10.80 0.55
C SER A 461 19.78 -10.86 -0.97
N ALA A 462 20.15 -12.02 -1.51
CA ALA A 462 20.29 -12.20 -2.96
C ALA A 462 18.94 -12.00 -3.70
N GLY A 463 17.83 -12.38 -3.05
CA GLY A 463 16.47 -12.18 -3.55
C GLY A 463 16.11 -10.70 -3.63
N GLU A 464 16.41 -9.93 -2.58
CA GLU A 464 16.21 -8.49 -2.52
C GLU A 464 16.99 -7.76 -3.62
N LYS A 465 18.29 -8.06 -3.76
CA LYS A 465 19.15 -7.46 -4.79
C LYS A 465 18.57 -7.65 -6.20
N LYS A 466 18.00 -8.83 -6.48
CA LYS A 466 17.36 -9.13 -7.76
C LYS A 466 16.08 -8.31 -7.96
N LYS A 467 15.25 -8.17 -6.93
CA LYS A 467 14.01 -7.37 -6.96
C LYS A 467 14.31 -5.89 -7.16
N MET A 468 15.24 -5.33 -6.37
CA MET A 468 15.69 -3.93 -6.53
C MET A 468 16.21 -3.66 -7.94
N TYR A 469 16.92 -4.61 -8.56
CA TYR A 469 17.35 -4.47 -9.94
C TYR A 469 16.15 -4.44 -10.92
N ALA A 470 15.16 -5.31 -10.73
CA ALA A 470 13.96 -5.33 -11.56
C ALA A 470 13.16 -4.03 -11.42
N GLU A 471 12.99 -3.53 -10.21
CA GLU A 471 12.32 -2.25 -9.92
C GLU A 471 13.09 -1.05 -10.49
N LYS A 472 14.42 -1.06 -10.42
CA LYS A 472 15.26 -0.04 -11.07
C LYS A 472 15.12 -0.05 -12.59
N VAL A 473 14.87 -1.21 -13.19
CA VAL A 473 14.54 -1.32 -14.63
C VAL A 473 13.13 -0.80 -14.89
N LEU A 474 12.16 -1.16 -14.05
CA LEU A 474 10.76 -0.73 -14.18
C LEU A 474 10.63 0.78 -14.01
N SER A 475 11.10 1.39 -12.92
CA SER A 475 11.11 2.84 -12.71
C SER A 475 11.75 3.64 -13.85
N ARG A 476 12.66 3.03 -14.62
CA ARG A 476 13.35 3.65 -15.77
C ARG A 476 12.76 3.26 -17.12
N TRP A 477 11.69 2.48 -17.17
CA TRP A 477 11.09 1.98 -18.41
C TRP A 477 10.74 3.09 -19.42
N PRO A 478 10.25 4.30 -19.03
CA PRO A 478 9.94 5.34 -20.01
C PRO A 478 11.21 5.85 -20.70
N TYR A 479 12.29 6.04 -19.94
CA TYR A 479 13.59 6.46 -20.47
C TYR A 479 14.21 5.39 -21.37
N ILE A 480 14.08 4.11 -20.98
CA ILE A 480 14.53 2.98 -21.80
C ILE A 480 13.76 2.95 -23.12
N LEU A 481 12.44 3.13 -23.09
CA LEU A 481 11.60 3.15 -24.29
C LEU A 481 11.97 4.31 -25.21
N VAL A 482 12.16 5.51 -24.68
CA VAL A 482 12.62 6.68 -25.45
C VAL A 482 13.99 6.42 -26.07
N GLY A 483 14.94 5.85 -25.31
CA GLY A 483 16.26 5.48 -25.82
C GLY A 483 16.18 4.48 -26.97
N CYS A 484 15.34 3.44 -26.83
CA CYS A 484 15.08 2.46 -27.88
C CYS A 484 14.44 3.10 -29.13
N LEU A 485 13.46 4.00 -28.95
CA LEU A 485 12.82 4.72 -30.04
C LEU A 485 13.84 5.56 -30.82
N VAL A 486 14.67 6.33 -30.12
CA VAL A 486 15.74 7.15 -30.73
C VAL A 486 16.71 6.26 -31.50
N PHE A 487 17.11 5.12 -30.93
CA PHE A 487 18.00 4.16 -31.60
C PHE A 487 17.39 3.62 -32.89
N VAL A 488 16.11 3.23 -32.87
CA VAL A 488 15.39 2.75 -34.07
C VAL A 488 15.32 3.84 -35.14
N LEU A 489 15.00 5.09 -34.76
CA LEU A 489 14.96 6.22 -35.69
C LEU A 489 16.32 6.49 -36.32
N LEU A 490 17.41 6.42 -35.54
CA LEU A 490 18.78 6.57 -36.06
C LEU A 490 19.14 5.44 -37.03
N MET A 491 18.75 4.20 -36.73
CA MET A 491 18.99 3.05 -37.60
C MET A 491 18.24 3.17 -38.93
N ILE A 492 16.96 3.57 -38.89
CA ILE A 492 16.17 3.86 -40.11
C ILE A 492 16.81 5.01 -40.89
N GLY A 493 17.24 6.08 -40.21
CA GLY A 493 17.96 7.20 -40.82
C GLY A 493 19.25 6.78 -41.53
N LEU A 494 20.05 5.91 -40.91
CA LEU A 494 21.28 5.38 -41.49
C LEU A 494 21.00 4.47 -42.69
N ILE A 495 20.01 3.58 -42.60
CA ILE A 495 19.64 2.69 -43.70
C ILE A 495 19.13 3.51 -44.89
N THR A 496 18.21 4.46 -44.66
CA THR A 496 17.67 5.33 -45.71
C THR A 496 18.76 6.18 -46.34
N TRP A 497 19.66 6.78 -45.55
CA TRP A 497 20.81 7.52 -46.05
C TRP A 497 21.72 6.65 -46.92
N ARG A 498 22.07 5.45 -46.45
CA ARG A 498 22.93 4.51 -47.20
C ARG A 498 22.28 4.05 -48.50
N CYS A 499 20.97 3.79 -48.50
CA CYS A 499 20.19 3.48 -49.69
C CYS A 499 20.17 4.65 -50.69
N CYS A 500 19.95 5.89 -50.22
CA CYS A 500 19.97 7.09 -51.04
C CYS A 500 21.35 7.36 -51.65
N VAL A 501 22.43 7.23 -50.87
CA VAL A 501 23.80 7.39 -51.35
C VAL A 501 24.15 6.30 -52.36
N TRP A 502 23.76 5.05 -52.11
CA TRP A 502 24.01 3.95 -53.04
C TRP A 502 23.24 4.12 -54.35
N ARG A 503 21.97 4.56 -54.30
CA ARG A 503 21.18 4.89 -55.49
C ARG A 503 21.80 6.04 -56.28
N LYS A 504 22.27 7.09 -55.61
CA LYS A 504 22.96 8.22 -56.26
C LYS A 504 24.27 7.79 -56.92
N ARG A 505 25.08 6.96 -56.24
CA ARG A 505 26.31 6.38 -56.81
C ARG A 505 26.02 5.48 -58.01
N ARG A 506 25.00 4.65 -57.95
CA ARG A 506 24.59 3.76 -59.05
C ARG A 506 24.06 4.56 -60.25
N ASN A 507 23.28 5.63 -60.01
CA ASN A 507 22.84 6.53 -61.07
C ASN A 507 24.02 7.29 -61.70
N ALA A 508 24.98 7.75 -60.89
CA ALA A 508 26.20 8.38 -61.38
C ALA A 508 27.09 7.40 -62.18
N ALA A 509 27.19 6.14 -61.76
CA ALA A 509 27.89 5.10 -62.51
C ALA A 509 27.20 4.81 -63.85
N LYS A 510 25.87 4.67 -63.87
CA LYS A 510 25.09 4.54 -65.12
C LYS A 510 25.28 5.73 -66.05
N ALA A 511 25.29 6.96 -65.52
CA ALA A 511 25.54 8.17 -66.31
C ALA A 511 26.97 8.20 -66.89
N LYS A 512 27.99 7.75 -66.12
CA LYS A 512 29.36 7.62 -66.62
C LYS A 512 29.51 6.53 -67.69
N THR A 513 28.84 5.38 -67.55
CA THR A 513 28.83 4.33 -68.57
C THR A 513 28.09 4.76 -69.84
N ALA A 514 26.98 5.50 -69.72
CA ALA A 514 26.28 6.09 -70.86
C ALA A 514 27.16 7.13 -71.59
N ALA A 515 27.90 7.96 -70.85
CA ALA A 515 28.86 8.90 -71.40
C ALA A 515 30.07 8.22 -72.06
N SER A 516 30.59 7.11 -71.52
CA SER A 516 31.70 6.36 -72.11
C SER A 516 31.31 5.53 -73.34
N MET A 517 30.02 5.20 -73.50
CA MET A 517 29.47 4.54 -74.68
C MET A 517 29.11 5.52 -75.81
N GLY A 518 29.39 6.83 -75.66
CA GLY A 518 29.08 7.82 -76.69
C GLY A 518 27.57 8.06 -76.89
N ILE A 519 26.73 7.65 -75.95
CA ILE A 519 25.30 7.95 -76.00
C ILE A 519 25.10 9.37 -75.46
N SER A 520 25.18 10.32 -76.38
CA SER A 520 24.76 11.71 -76.17
C SER A 520 23.30 11.71 -75.72
N THR A 521 23.05 12.11 -74.47
CA THR A 521 21.73 12.56 -73.99
C THR A 521 21.42 13.97 -74.50
N GLY A 522 21.63 14.19 -75.81
CA GLY A 522 21.46 15.45 -76.52
C GLY A 522 20.36 15.32 -77.56
N GLY A 523 19.12 15.35 -77.08
CA GLY A 523 17.91 15.38 -77.89
C GLY A 523 16.84 16.25 -77.22
N LEU A 524 17.22 17.47 -76.83
CA LEU A 524 16.24 18.55 -76.67
C LEU A 524 15.86 19.03 -78.09
N SER A 525 14.64 18.73 -78.53
CA SER A 525 13.90 19.66 -79.37
C SER A 525 12.89 20.37 -78.48
N LYS A 526 13.08 21.68 -78.35
CA LYS A 526 12.20 22.63 -77.63
C LYS A 526 10.75 22.56 -78.13
N PRO A 527 9.78 22.96 -77.29
CA PRO A 527 8.36 22.98 -77.61
C PRO A 527 7.96 24.29 -78.29
N GLU A 528 7.12 24.25 -79.32
CA GLU A 528 6.45 25.44 -79.88
C GLU A 528 5.29 25.04 -80.82
N PRO A 529 4.31 25.92 -81.12
CA PRO A 529 3.25 26.40 -80.24
C PRO A 529 1.82 26.13 -80.77
N ALA A 530 0.83 26.28 -79.87
CA ALA A 530 -0.59 26.69 -80.03
C ALA A 530 -1.43 26.26 -81.25
N TYR A 531 -2.67 25.78 -81.01
CA TYR A 531 -3.94 26.53 -81.24
C TYR A 531 -5.18 25.65 -80.96
N PRO A 532 -6.41 26.21 -80.79
CA PRO A 532 -7.33 25.89 -79.70
C PRO A 532 -8.74 25.48 -80.21
N LEU A 533 -9.73 25.59 -79.31
CA LEU A 533 -11.20 25.48 -79.48
C LEU A 533 -11.76 24.12 -79.02
N GLU A 534 -12.81 24.02 -78.21
CA GLU A 534 -13.91 24.99 -78.05
C GLU A 534 -14.58 24.96 -76.66
N MET A 535 -15.15 26.12 -76.33
CA MET A 535 -15.91 26.49 -75.13
C MET A 535 -17.25 25.74 -74.95
N GLN A 536 -17.58 25.45 -73.70
CA GLN A 536 -18.87 25.73 -73.03
C GLN A 536 -18.65 25.45 -71.53
N GLY A 537 -18.79 26.34 -70.55
CA GLY A 537 -19.41 27.66 -70.47
C GLY A 537 -20.65 27.60 -69.57
N THR A 538 -20.49 27.68 -68.23
CA THR A 538 -21.43 28.40 -67.32
C THR A 538 -20.84 28.61 -65.91
N SER A 539 -20.65 29.89 -65.59
CA SER A 539 -20.81 30.62 -64.30
C SER A 539 -20.02 30.24 -63.03
N SER A 540 -19.10 31.13 -62.64
CA SER A 540 -18.64 31.45 -61.26
C SER A 540 -19.26 32.81 -60.82
N PRO A 541 -18.88 33.50 -59.72
CA PRO A 541 -18.04 33.19 -58.54
C PRO A 541 -18.71 33.61 -57.19
N VAL A 542 -18.06 33.51 -56.01
CA VAL A 542 -17.39 34.61 -55.25
C VAL A 542 -16.77 33.97 -53.98
N LEU A 543 -15.43 33.99 -53.80
CA LEU A 543 -14.63 34.78 -52.82
C LEU A 543 -14.98 34.53 -51.32
N ALA A 544 -14.08 34.41 -50.33
CA ALA A 544 -12.64 34.64 -50.22
C ALA A 544 -12.06 34.06 -48.91
N LYS A 545 -10.72 34.02 -48.88
CA LYS A 545 -9.74 33.81 -47.79
C LYS A 545 -10.10 34.28 -46.37
N THR A 546 -9.59 33.55 -45.37
CA THR A 546 -8.79 34.06 -44.20
C THR A 546 -8.21 32.84 -43.44
N ASN A 547 -6.90 32.64 -43.41
CA ASN A 547 -5.89 33.13 -42.44
C ASN A 547 -6.13 32.76 -40.96
N TYR A 548 -5.17 32.02 -40.43
CA TYR A 548 -4.90 31.67 -39.04
C TYR A 548 -4.82 32.88 -38.11
N SER A 549 -5.37 32.74 -36.90
CA SER A 549 -4.87 33.37 -35.67
C SER A 549 -5.01 32.37 -34.52
N MET A 550 -3.90 32.10 -33.84
CA MET A 550 -3.87 31.52 -32.50
C MET A 550 -4.41 32.57 -31.52
N ASP A 551 -5.21 32.17 -30.53
CA ASP A 551 -5.17 32.69 -29.17
C ASP A 551 -5.98 31.81 -28.20
N ASP A 552 -5.29 31.42 -27.13
CA ASP A 552 -5.68 31.16 -25.73
C ASP A 552 -6.87 30.24 -25.35
N PRO A 553 -6.63 29.08 -24.68
CA PRO A 553 -7.65 28.22 -24.10
C PRO A 553 -7.76 28.36 -22.57
N TYR A 554 -7.93 29.55 -22.01
CA TYR A 554 -8.35 29.71 -20.60
C TYR A 554 -9.32 30.87 -20.38
N ALA A 555 -10.60 30.66 -20.72
CA ALA A 555 -11.69 31.46 -20.18
C ALA A 555 -12.99 30.64 -20.15
N TYR A 556 -13.36 30.14 -18.97
CA TYR A 556 -14.71 29.65 -18.72
C TYR A 556 -15.28 30.38 -17.50
N HIS A 557 -16.11 31.39 -17.78
CA HIS A 557 -17.02 31.97 -16.79
C HIS A 557 -18.46 31.66 -17.20
N ASP A 558 -19.14 31.10 -16.22
CA ASP A 558 -20.58 30.88 -16.02
C ASP A 558 -21.48 32.04 -16.49
N THR A 559 -22.63 31.73 -17.10
CA THR A 559 -23.94 32.29 -16.68
C THR A 559 -25.15 31.71 -17.45
N LYS A 560 -26.19 31.43 -16.66
CA LYS A 560 -27.59 31.08 -16.94
C LYS A 560 -28.36 31.98 -17.93
N ALA A 561 -29.36 31.39 -18.61
CA ALA A 561 -30.76 31.86 -18.76
C ALA A 561 -31.56 30.77 -19.52
N ARG A 562 -32.77 30.28 -19.13
CA ARG A 562 -34.11 30.93 -19.14
C ARG A 562 -34.40 31.63 -20.48
N ASP A 563 -35.48 31.42 -21.25
CA ASP A 563 -36.88 31.07 -20.97
C ASP A 563 -37.62 30.63 -22.28
N VAL A 564 -38.92 30.34 -22.11
CA VAL A 564 -40.09 30.47 -23.02
C VAL A 564 -40.29 29.29 -24.00
N VAL A 565 -41.43 28.55 -24.04
CA VAL A 565 -42.87 28.87 -23.88
C VAL A 565 -43.59 27.76 -23.12
#